data_AF-A0A6J5ZTB8-F1
#
_entry.id   AF-A0A6J5ZTB8-F1
#
_cell.length_a   1.000
_cell.length_b   1.000
_cell.length_c   1.000
_cell.angle_alpha   90.00
_cell.angle_beta   90.00
_cell.angle_gamma   90.00
#
_symmetry.space_group_name_H-M   'P 1'
#
loop_
_entity.id
_entity.type
_entity.pdbx_description
1 polymer ?
#
loop_
_entity_poly.entity_id
_entity_poly.type
_entity_poly.pdbx_seq_one_letter_code
_entity_poly.pdbx_strand_id
1 'polypeptide(L)'
;MTTTDAEANPGILRPLAEDLAARREAAMLGGGQEKIDRQHEAEKLTARERIALLIDEGTFVELGIHGGIHHSVRGLEAKDAPADGVICGYGKVDGRMVAVCAYDFTVMAGSMGMTGETKVGRLRALALTKRIPFVWLLDSAGARIQEAVGSLFASSGALFREEVVMSGVIPQIAALMGPCSAGTAYIPALADFVPMVKGRGSMALAGPHLVRAAVGEDVTQEELGGSRIHCRKSGVGDLEVDSDEECIEVIKQYLSFMPSNCEEAPPVAECSDPIARAEESLLDALPESNRKPHDMYNVIGQIVDDGEWFDMKPQFAKTIITCFARFGGRPVGIVANQPRQLGGILDNDSADKAARFVNLCNAFGIPLLFLMDVPGFMVGTKVEAAGIIRHGAKMLYAVSNATVPKITVIIRKAYGAGYFVMNGSAFEPDLIVAWPSAEISVMGAEGAVEIVMRRQVEEADDPEAKKKELIAGYQSLIDVYIAAKSGMIDDVIDPRQTREVVCRGFEMASTKRVERPWKRQGVVPV
;
A
#
# COMPACT_ATOMS: atom_id res chain seq x y z
N MET A 1 1.63 -46.27 67.94
CA MET A 1 2.29 -46.13 66.63
C MET A 1 1.75 -44.89 65.98
N THR A 2 2.43 -43.77 66.17
CA THR A 2 2.11 -42.46 65.59
C THR A 2 3.05 -42.25 64.42
N THR A 3 2.59 -42.58 63.21
CA THR A 3 3.19 -42.09 61.98
C THR A 3 2.72 -40.66 61.80
N THR A 4 3.58 -39.73 62.19
CA THR A 4 3.51 -38.32 61.82
C THR A 4 3.54 -38.22 60.29
N ASP A 5 2.43 -37.75 59.72
CA ASP A 5 2.38 -37.23 58.36
C ASP A 5 3.46 -36.16 58.21
N ALA A 6 4.46 -36.45 57.40
CA ALA A 6 5.41 -35.46 56.93
C ALA A 6 4.62 -34.50 56.03
N GLU A 7 4.17 -33.38 56.60
CA GLU A 7 3.63 -32.25 55.83
C GLU A 7 4.63 -31.90 54.73
N ALA A 8 4.28 -32.29 53.51
CA ALA A 8 5.05 -32.01 52.31
C ALA A 8 5.05 -30.49 52.13
N ASN A 9 6.12 -29.83 52.58
CA ASN A 9 6.32 -28.39 52.43
C ASN A 9 6.32 -28.06 50.93
N PRO A 10 5.22 -27.55 50.35
CA PRO A 10 5.15 -27.32 48.92
C PRO A 10 6.07 -26.14 48.63
N GLY A 11 7.12 -26.37 47.83
CA GLY A 11 8.11 -25.33 47.53
C GLY A 11 7.47 -24.02 47.08
N ILE A 12 8.06 -22.88 47.47
CA ILE A 12 7.52 -21.52 47.32
C ILE A 12 6.99 -21.18 45.91
N LEU A 13 7.49 -21.83 44.87
CA LEU A 13 7.09 -21.58 43.48
C LEU A 13 5.73 -22.15 43.10
N ARG A 14 5.22 -23.19 43.79
CA ARG A 14 3.92 -23.80 43.45
C ARG A 14 2.75 -22.81 43.57
N PRO A 15 2.50 -22.18 44.74
CA PRO A 15 1.42 -21.20 44.85
C PRO A 15 1.65 -19.95 43.99
N LEU A 16 2.91 -19.56 43.76
CA LEU A 16 3.24 -18.43 42.87
C LEU A 16 2.94 -18.75 41.40
N ALA A 17 3.11 -19.99 40.96
CA ALA A 17 2.78 -20.41 39.60
C ALA A 17 1.25 -20.47 39.39
N GLU A 18 0.50 -20.89 40.41
CA GLU A 18 -0.97 -20.86 40.39
C GLU A 18 -1.50 -19.42 40.34
N ASP A 19 -0.97 -18.51 41.18
CA ASP A 19 -1.30 -17.08 41.13
C ASP A 19 -0.91 -16.45 39.78
N LEU A 20 0.24 -16.80 39.22
CA LEU A 20 0.66 -16.37 37.89
C LEU A 20 -0.34 -16.81 36.81
N ALA A 21 -0.78 -18.07 36.84
CA ALA A 21 -1.76 -18.60 35.89
C ALA A 21 -3.08 -17.82 35.98
N ALA A 22 -3.60 -17.63 37.20
CA ALA A 22 -4.82 -16.86 37.43
C ALA A 22 -4.72 -15.40 36.94
N ARG A 23 -3.57 -14.73 37.16
CA ARG A 23 -3.32 -13.38 36.65
C ARG A 23 -3.28 -13.32 35.12
N ARG A 24 -2.72 -14.34 34.46
CA ARG A 24 -2.68 -14.41 33.00
C ARG A 24 -4.07 -14.67 32.43
N GLU A 25 -4.85 -15.57 33.03
CA GLU A 25 -6.24 -15.81 32.65
C GLU A 25 -7.09 -14.54 32.78
N ALA A 26 -6.99 -13.82 33.90
CA ALA A 26 -7.66 -12.54 34.09
C ALA A 26 -7.24 -11.50 33.04
N ALA A 27 -5.93 -11.40 32.76
CA ALA A 27 -5.43 -10.46 31.76
C ALA A 27 -5.84 -10.83 30.32
N MET A 28 -6.04 -12.11 30.03
CA MET A 28 -6.51 -12.59 28.72
C MET A 28 -7.97 -12.22 28.46
N LEU A 29 -8.78 -12.02 29.50
CA LEU A 29 -10.19 -11.59 29.37
C LEU A 29 -10.33 -10.10 28.98
N GLY A 30 -9.24 -9.33 28.96
CA GLY A 30 -9.24 -7.93 28.54
C GLY A 30 -10.23 -7.09 29.37
N GLY A 31 -11.14 -6.40 28.70
CA GLY A 31 -12.14 -5.54 29.35
C GLY A 31 -13.26 -6.24 30.11
N GLY A 32 -13.32 -7.58 30.08
CA GLY A 32 -14.39 -8.41 30.64
C GLY A 32 -15.42 -8.88 29.61
N GLN A 33 -16.14 -9.97 29.92
CA GLN A 33 -17.08 -10.62 29.00
C GLN A 33 -18.13 -9.66 28.42
N GLU A 34 -18.74 -8.81 29.25
CA GLU A 34 -19.77 -7.86 28.81
C GLU A 34 -19.27 -6.89 27.72
N LYS A 35 -17.98 -6.54 27.73
CA LYS A 35 -17.40 -5.67 26.70
C LYS A 35 -16.95 -6.44 25.47
N ILE A 36 -16.57 -7.71 25.63
CA ILE A 36 -16.31 -8.62 24.51
C ILE A 36 -17.62 -8.83 23.74
N ASP A 37 -18.72 -9.12 24.44
CA ASP A 37 -20.04 -9.29 23.83
C ASP A 37 -20.45 -8.03 23.06
N ARG A 38 -20.27 -6.83 23.64
CA ARG A 38 -20.52 -5.55 22.96
C ARG A 38 -19.62 -5.31 21.74
N GLN A 39 -18.37 -5.78 21.76
CA GLN A 39 -17.46 -5.69 20.62
C GLN A 39 -17.94 -6.62 19.50
N HIS A 40 -18.38 -7.84 19.83
CA HIS A 40 -18.95 -8.80 18.87
C HIS A 40 -20.32 -8.36 18.34
N GLU A 41 -21.18 -7.73 19.15
CA GLU A 41 -22.44 -7.10 18.72
C GLU A 41 -22.22 -5.98 17.69
N ALA A 42 -21.07 -5.31 17.76
CA ALA A 42 -20.62 -4.36 16.74
C ALA A 42 -19.92 -5.04 15.54
N GLU A 43 -20.01 -6.37 15.46
CA GLU A 43 -19.40 -7.24 14.46
C GLU A 43 -17.87 -7.13 14.36
N LYS A 44 -17.21 -6.74 15.45
CA LYS A 44 -15.75 -6.62 15.51
C LYS A 44 -15.19 -7.79 16.30
N LEU A 45 -14.05 -8.31 15.86
CA LEU A 45 -13.27 -9.25 16.66
C LEU A 45 -12.54 -8.50 17.79
N THR A 46 -12.19 -9.24 18.84
CA THR A 46 -11.29 -8.77 19.88
C THR A 46 -9.85 -8.70 19.37
N ALA A 47 -8.99 -7.96 20.07
CA ALA A 47 -7.57 -7.86 19.72
C ALA A 47 -6.86 -9.23 19.70
N ARG A 48 -7.24 -10.15 20.61
CA ARG A 48 -6.64 -11.49 20.68
C ARG A 48 -7.14 -12.42 19.58
N GLU A 49 -8.41 -12.35 19.22
CA GLU A 49 -8.96 -13.09 18.08
C GLU A 49 -8.29 -12.67 16.76
N ARG A 50 -8.10 -11.36 16.55
CA ARG A 50 -7.40 -10.84 15.37
C ARG A 50 -5.94 -11.32 15.30
N ILE A 51 -5.22 -11.35 16.42
CA ILE A 51 -3.85 -11.90 16.48
C ILE A 51 -3.86 -13.40 16.20
N ALA A 52 -4.82 -14.15 16.74
CA ALA A 52 -4.93 -15.59 16.53
C ALA A 52 -5.24 -15.95 15.07
N LEU A 53 -5.96 -15.10 14.34
CA LEU A 53 -6.17 -15.27 12.90
C LEU A 53 -4.93 -14.92 12.07
N LEU A 54 -4.15 -13.91 12.51
CA LEU A 54 -2.98 -13.45 11.77
C LEU A 54 -1.79 -14.40 11.93
N ILE A 55 -1.52 -14.82 13.17
CA ILE A 55 -0.30 -15.53 13.56
C ILE A 55 -0.52 -17.04 13.52
N ASP A 56 0.42 -17.76 12.92
CA ASP A 56 0.44 -19.22 12.86
C ASP A 56 0.27 -19.84 14.26
N GLU A 57 -0.58 -20.86 14.36
CA GLU A 57 -0.95 -21.50 15.61
C GLU A 57 0.28 -21.95 16.42
N GLY A 58 0.27 -21.63 17.72
CA GLY A 58 1.34 -22.02 18.65
C GLY A 58 2.64 -21.21 18.53
N THR A 59 2.70 -20.19 17.65
CA THR A 59 3.93 -19.40 17.45
C THR A 59 3.92 -18.04 18.13
N PHE A 60 2.76 -17.55 18.57
CA PHE A 60 2.64 -16.22 19.20
C PHE A 60 3.31 -16.16 20.57
N VAL A 61 4.22 -15.20 20.73
CA VAL A 61 4.89 -14.87 21.99
C VAL A 61 4.49 -13.46 22.41
N GLU A 62 3.59 -13.38 23.38
CA GLU A 62 3.15 -12.10 23.94
C GLU A 62 4.21 -11.45 24.83
N LEU A 63 4.39 -10.14 24.67
CA LEU A 63 5.28 -9.32 25.48
C LEU A 63 4.47 -8.38 26.38
N GLY A 64 4.70 -8.45 27.69
CA GLY A 64 4.09 -7.52 28.65
C GLY A 64 2.61 -7.76 28.93
N ILE A 65 2.17 -9.02 29.00
CA ILE A 65 0.79 -9.39 29.38
C ILE A 65 0.37 -8.82 30.75
N HIS A 66 1.31 -8.70 31.69
CA HIS A 66 1.09 -8.13 33.02
C HIS A 66 1.16 -6.59 33.06
N GLY A 67 1.21 -5.93 31.91
CA GLY A 67 1.12 -4.48 31.83
C GLY A 67 -0.23 -4.00 32.37
N GLY A 68 -0.22 -2.83 33.00
CA GLY A 68 -1.41 -2.12 33.45
C GLY A 68 -1.14 -0.63 33.49
N ILE A 69 -2.04 0.12 34.12
CA ILE A 69 -1.90 1.57 34.29
C ILE A 69 -0.55 1.87 34.93
N HIS A 70 0.18 2.82 34.35
CA HIS A 70 1.51 3.14 34.82
C HIS A 70 1.47 3.65 36.26
N HIS A 71 2.36 3.15 37.13
CA HIS A 71 2.35 3.41 38.58
C HIS A 71 2.42 4.90 38.97
N SER A 72 2.91 5.77 38.08
CA SER A 72 3.02 7.21 38.33
C SER A 72 1.71 7.97 38.07
N VAL A 73 0.72 7.33 37.46
CA VAL A 73 -0.55 7.95 37.08
C VAL A 73 -1.46 8.02 38.29
N ARG A 74 -1.87 9.24 38.64
CA ARG A 74 -2.78 9.48 39.76
C ARG A 74 -4.23 9.54 39.29
N GLY A 75 -5.17 9.12 40.15
CA GLY A 75 -6.61 9.18 39.89
C GLY A 75 -7.17 8.02 39.06
N LEU A 76 -6.34 7.04 38.73
CA LEU A 76 -6.74 5.81 38.03
C LEU A 76 -6.34 4.53 38.79
N GLU A 77 -5.89 4.66 40.04
CA GLU A 77 -5.35 3.56 40.86
C GLU A 77 -6.39 2.45 41.13
N ALA A 78 -7.67 2.80 41.14
CA ALA A 78 -8.78 1.88 41.35
C ALA A 78 -9.32 1.25 40.06
N LYS A 79 -8.78 1.61 38.89
CA LYS A 79 -9.18 1.02 37.62
C LYS A 79 -8.21 -0.09 37.25
N ASP A 80 -8.74 -1.11 36.59
CA ASP A 80 -7.92 -2.15 35.96
C ASP A 80 -7.84 -1.88 34.46
N ALA A 81 -6.65 -2.08 33.88
CA ALA A 81 -6.41 -1.98 32.45
C ALA A 81 -5.50 -3.14 32.01
N PRO A 82 -6.04 -4.35 31.83
CA PRO A 82 -5.26 -5.50 31.41
C PRO A 82 -4.42 -5.24 30.17
N ALA A 83 -3.16 -5.67 30.22
CA ALA A 83 -2.15 -5.42 29.20
C ALA A 83 -1.98 -3.93 28.80
N ASP A 84 -2.48 -3.01 29.61
CA ASP A 84 -2.63 -1.57 29.34
C ASP A 84 -3.40 -1.22 28.05
N GLY A 85 -4.29 -2.11 27.61
CA GLY A 85 -5.14 -1.92 26.42
C GLY A 85 -4.47 -2.17 25.07
N VAL A 86 -3.31 -2.83 25.06
CA VAL A 86 -2.65 -3.26 23.83
C VAL A 86 -1.97 -4.62 24.02
N ILE A 87 -2.27 -5.56 23.12
CA ILE A 87 -1.61 -6.87 23.05
C ILE A 87 -0.49 -6.72 22.03
N CYS A 88 0.74 -7.01 22.42
CA CYS A 88 1.88 -6.89 21.50
C CYS A 88 2.83 -8.07 21.67
N GLY A 89 3.42 -8.52 20.57
CA GLY A 89 4.30 -9.68 20.55
C GLY A 89 4.84 -9.96 19.18
N TYR A 90 5.38 -11.15 19.00
CA TYR A 90 5.83 -11.64 17.71
C TYR A 90 5.41 -13.10 17.53
N GLY A 91 5.31 -13.53 16.29
CA GLY A 91 5.00 -14.91 15.92
C GLY A 91 5.35 -15.13 14.45
N LYS A 92 4.80 -16.19 13.85
CA LYS A 92 4.98 -16.45 12.43
C LYS A 92 3.71 -16.15 11.64
N VAL A 93 3.86 -15.70 10.41
CA VAL A 93 2.80 -15.61 9.40
C VAL A 93 3.33 -16.37 8.19
N ASP A 94 2.67 -17.47 7.82
CA ASP A 94 3.11 -18.38 6.76
C ASP A 94 4.59 -18.80 6.95
N GLY A 95 4.95 -19.12 8.20
CA GLY A 95 6.29 -19.55 8.58
C GLY A 95 7.31 -18.42 8.79
N ARG A 96 6.99 -17.16 8.47
CA ARG A 96 7.91 -16.01 8.54
C ARG A 96 7.68 -15.17 9.79
N MET A 97 8.74 -14.76 10.46
CA MET A 97 8.65 -13.99 11.71
C MET A 97 8.04 -12.60 11.47
N VAL A 98 7.03 -12.22 12.25
CA VAL A 98 6.34 -10.93 12.18
C VAL A 98 6.10 -10.40 13.60
N ALA A 99 6.33 -9.10 13.79
CA ALA A 99 5.92 -8.38 14.99
C ALA A 99 4.49 -7.84 14.81
N VAL A 100 3.65 -7.99 15.84
CA VAL A 100 2.26 -7.50 15.82
C VAL A 100 1.92 -6.79 17.12
N CYS A 101 1.19 -5.67 17.00
CA CYS A 101 0.43 -5.13 18.12
C CYS A 101 -1.04 -4.88 17.74
N ALA A 102 -1.94 -5.19 18.65
CA ALA A 102 -3.38 -5.01 18.50
C ALA A 102 -3.93 -4.21 19.68
N TYR A 103 -4.57 -3.09 19.39
CA TYR A 103 -5.23 -2.27 20.42
C TYR A 103 -6.56 -2.92 20.83
N ASP A 104 -6.79 -3.03 22.13
CA ASP A 104 -7.97 -3.68 22.69
C ASP A 104 -9.02 -2.65 23.10
N PHE A 105 -10.03 -2.48 22.26
CA PHE A 105 -11.11 -1.53 22.49
C PHE A 105 -11.92 -1.82 23.78
N THR A 106 -11.92 -3.06 24.26
CA THR A 106 -12.62 -3.43 25.50
C THR A 106 -11.92 -2.83 26.75
N VAL A 107 -10.62 -2.53 26.64
CA VAL A 107 -9.81 -1.95 27.72
C VAL A 107 -9.63 -0.46 27.49
N MET A 108 -10.39 0.36 28.23
CA MET A 108 -10.33 1.83 28.14
C MET A 108 -10.43 2.36 26.70
N ALA A 109 -11.31 1.77 25.87
CA ALA A 109 -11.52 2.13 24.47
C ALA A 109 -10.24 2.03 23.60
N GLY A 110 -9.32 1.12 23.95
CA GLY A 110 -8.05 0.93 23.24
C GLY A 110 -7.13 2.15 23.31
N SER A 111 -7.37 3.07 24.26
CA SER A 111 -6.59 4.31 24.37
C SER A 111 -5.13 4.02 24.69
N MET A 112 -4.22 4.76 24.07
CA MET A 112 -2.77 4.62 24.25
C MET A 112 -2.34 5.11 25.64
N GLY A 113 -2.10 4.17 26.55
CA GLY A 113 -1.52 4.40 27.87
C GLY A 113 0.00 4.40 27.87
N MET A 114 0.61 4.93 28.93
CA MET A 114 2.07 5.02 29.06
C MET A 114 2.76 3.65 29.06
N THR A 115 2.19 2.67 29.77
CA THR A 115 2.76 1.32 29.83
C THR A 115 2.58 0.60 28.49
N GLY A 116 1.43 0.77 27.84
CA GLY A 116 1.11 0.26 26.52
C GLY A 116 2.12 0.75 25.48
N GLU A 117 2.36 2.06 25.43
CA GLU A 117 3.35 2.63 24.50
C GLU A 117 4.79 2.24 24.84
N THR A 118 5.11 2.01 26.13
CA THR A 118 6.40 1.42 26.51
C THR A 118 6.56 0.00 25.95
N LYS A 119 5.50 -0.82 26.00
CA LYS A 119 5.49 -2.17 25.43
C LYS A 119 5.63 -2.15 23.91
N VAL A 120 4.82 -1.32 23.22
CA VAL A 120 4.85 -1.21 21.76
C VAL A 120 6.18 -0.62 21.29
N GLY A 121 6.74 0.39 21.97
CA GLY A 121 8.06 0.93 21.67
C GLY A 121 9.18 -0.11 21.78
N ARG A 122 9.12 -0.99 22.79
CA ARG A 122 10.02 -2.15 22.88
C ARG A 122 9.85 -3.09 21.68
N LEU A 123 8.61 -3.38 21.27
CA LEU A 123 8.36 -4.24 20.12
C LEU A 123 8.88 -3.62 18.81
N ARG A 124 8.66 -2.32 18.58
CA ARG A 124 9.20 -1.59 17.41
C ARG A 124 10.74 -1.68 17.36
N ALA A 125 11.40 -1.48 18.50
CA ALA A 125 12.85 -1.65 18.60
C ALA A 125 13.31 -3.09 18.28
N LEU A 126 12.56 -4.10 18.73
CA LEU A 126 12.84 -5.50 18.37
C LEU A 126 12.63 -5.75 16.87
N ALA A 127 11.52 -5.28 16.29
CA ALA A 127 11.23 -5.46 14.87
C ALA A 127 12.34 -4.86 13.99
N LEU A 128 12.76 -3.63 14.29
CA LEU A 128 13.83 -2.95 13.56
C LEU A 128 15.18 -3.68 13.70
N THR A 129 15.55 -4.09 14.91
CA THR A 129 16.84 -4.76 15.16
C THR A 129 16.88 -6.21 14.66
N LYS A 130 15.73 -6.86 14.54
CA LYS A 130 15.59 -8.22 14.00
C LYS A 130 15.20 -8.27 12.54
N ARG A 131 14.96 -7.11 11.91
CA ARG A 131 14.62 -6.98 10.50
C ARG A 131 13.38 -7.80 10.12
N ILE A 132 12.33 -7.72 10.95
CA ILE A 132 11.06 -8.42 10.74
C ILE A 132 9.92 -7.42 10.50
N PRO A 133 8.92 -7.74 9.66
CA PRO A 133 7.76 -6.88 9.42
C PRO A 133 7.00 -6.50 10.69
N PHE A 134 6.33 -5.35 10.66
CA PHE A 134 5.52 -4.84 11.77
C PHE A 134 4.06 -4.63 11.34
N VAL A 135 3.13 -5.21 12.10
CA VAL A 135 1.68 -5.09 11.87
C VAL A 135 1.00 -4.40 13.06
N TRP A 136 0.33 -3.27 12.80
CA TRP A 136 -0.60 -2.62 13.71
C TRP A 136 -2.04 -3.03 13.37
N LEU A 137 -2.75 -3.61 14.34
CA LEU A 137 -4.19 -3.84 14.27
C LEU A 137 -4.88 -2.78 15.12
N LEU A 138 -5.38 -1.73 14.46
CA LEU A 138 -5.81 -0.49 15.09
C LEU A 138 -7.31 -0.52 15.42
N ASP A 139 -7.60 -0.26 16.69
CA ASP A 139 -8.95 -0.11 17.24
C ASP A 139 -8.85 0.72 18.54
N SER A 140 -8.65 2.04 18.36
CA SER A 140 -8.23 2.95 19.43
C SER A 140 -8.93 4.31 19.38
N ALA A 141 -9.42 4.76 20.53
CA ALA A 141 -9.91 6.13 20.71
C ALA A 141 -8.79 7.20 20.71
N GLY A 142 -7.52 6.82 20.57
CA GLY A 142 -6.37 7.73 20.53
C GLY A 142 -5.63 7.79 21.87
N ALA A 143 -5.02 8.94 22.16
CA ALA A 143 -4.22 9.11 23.38
C ALA A 143 -5.09 8.99 24.64
N ARG A 144 -4.58 8.31 25.68
CA ARG A 144 -5.23 8.29 26.98
C ARG A 144 -5.00 9.64 27.69
N ILE A 145 -5.98 10.54 27.55
CA ILE A 145 -5.88 11.94 27.99
C ILE A 145 -5.44 12.05 29.45
N GLN A 146 -5.92 11.16 30.32
CA GLN A 146 -5.60 11.16 31.75
C GLN A 146 -4.11 10.93 32.03
N GLU A 147 -3.39 10.25 31.14
CA GLU A 147 -1.96 9.93 31.26
C GLU A 147 -1.08 10.87 30.43
N ALA A 148 -1.67 11.59 29.47
CA ALA A 148 -0.98 12.52 28.58
C ALA A 148 -1.10 14.00 29.02
N VAL A 149 -1.52 14.28 30.26
CA VAL A 149 -1.76 15.65 30.73
C VAL A 149 -0.46 16.44 30.88
N GLY A 150 -0.49 17.70 30.44
CA GLY A 150 0.57 18.68 30.71
C GLY A 150 1.88 18.34 29.98
N SER A 151 3.00 18.39 30.70
CA SER A 151 4.34 18.19 30.12
C SER A 151 4.61 16.75 29.66
N LEU A 152 3.85 15.75 30.14
CA LEU A 152 4.01 14.36 29.71
C LEU A 152 3.76 14.17 28.21
N PHE A 153 2.87 14.98 27.64
CA PHE A 153 2.57 14.98 26.21
C PHE A 153 3.81 15.19 25.33
N ALA A 154 4.82 15.93 25.80
CA ALA A 154 6.03 16.21 25.03
C ALA A 154 6.81 14.94 24.62
N SER A 155 6.62 13.83 25.33
CA SER A 155 7.26 12.53 25.03
C SER A 155 6.45 11.62 24.09
N SER A 156 5.18 11.97 23.81
CA SER A 156 4.25 11.12 23.03
C SER A 156 4.60 11.00 21.54
N GLY A 157 5.51 11.84 21.02
CA GLY A 157 5.94 11.81 19.63
C GLY A 157 6.99 10.75 19.28
N ALA A 158 7.52 10.01 20.26
CA ALA A 158 8.57 9.00 20.02
C ALA A 158 8.14 7.95 18.99
N LEU A 159 6.86 7.54 19.01
CA LEU A 159 6.33 6.52 18.11
C LEU A 159 6.46 6.90 16.62
N PHE A 160 6.14 8.16 16.27
CA PHE A 160 6.22 8.62 14.88
C PHE A 160 7.67 8.68 14.40
N ARG A 161 8.58 9.09 15.27
CA ARG A 161 10.01 9.08 14.95
C ARG A 161 10.50 7.66 14.67
N GLU A 162 10.09 6.70 15.50
CA GLU A 162 10.47 5.29 15.35
C GLU A 162 9.91 4.70 14.04
N GLU A 163 8.66 4.98 13.72
CA GLU A 163 8.00 4.55 12.47
C GLU A 163 8.69 5.11 11.22
N VAL A 164 9.06 6.39 11.23
CA VAL A 164 9.85 7.01 10.15
C VAL A 164 11.23 6.34 10.02
N VAL A 165 11.87 5.94 11.12
CA VAL A 165 13.16 5.23 11.08
C VAL A 165 13.01 3.80 10.54
N MET A 166 11.85 3.16 10.71
CA MET A 166 11.53 1.83 10.16
C MET A 166 11.09 1.88 8.69
N SER A 167 10.66 3.04 8.18
CA SER A 167 10.17 3.23 6.81
C SER A 167 11.21 2.85 5.76
N GLY A 168 10.80 1.98 4.82
CA GLY A 168 11.69 1.42 3.78
C GLY A 168 12.77 0.47 4.31
N VAL A 169 12.71 0.08 5.58
CA VAL A 169 13.65 -0.86 6.22
C VAL A 169 12.97 -2.19 6.50
N ILE A 170 11.81 -2.17 7.14
CA ILE A 170 10.93 -3.32 7.34
C ILE A 170 9.53 -2.96 6.83
N PRO A 171 8.76 -3.90 6.26
CA PRO A 171 7.38 -3.63 5.87
C PRO A 171 6.51 -3.26 7.07
N GLN A 172 5.72 -2.21 6.92
CA GLN A 172 4.86 -1.62 7.95
C GLN A 172 3.41 -1.63 7.51
N ILE A 173 2.55 -2.36 8.23
CA ILE A 173 1.13 -2.51 7.90
C ILE A 173 0.28 -1.96 9.03
N ALA A 174 -0.63 -1.04 8.74
CA ALA A 174 -1.53 -0.44 9.73
C ALA A 174 -2.99 -0.66 9.32
N ALA A 175 -3.58 -1.72 9.86
CA ALA A 175 -4.95 -2.10 9.57
C ALA A 175 -5.95 -1.35 10.46
N LEU A 176 -6.90 -0.64 9.85
CA LEU A 176 -7.97 0.04 10.58
C LEU A 176 -9.18 -0.87 10.71
N MET A 177 -9.30 -1.46 11.90
CA MET A 177 -10.37 -2.40 12.28
C MET A 177 -11.33 -1.76 13.31
N GLY A 178 -11.19 -0.45 13.51
CA GLY A 178 -11.95 0.38 14.42
C GLY A 178 -11.53 1.86 14.29
N PRO A 179 -11.94 2.73 15.22
CA PRO A 179 -11.55 4.13 15.19
C PRO A 179 -10.04 4.30 15.39
N CYS A 180 -9.49 5.38 14.81
CA CYS A 180 -8.11 5.80 14.93
C CYS A 180 -8.05 7.34 14.86
N SER A 181 -8.19 8.01 16.00
CA SER A 181 -8.37 9.47 16.06
C SER A 181 -7.12 10.25 16.49
N ALA A 182 -7.08 11.52 16.11
CA ALA A 182 -6.05 12.49 16.49
C ALA A 182 -4.64 12.04 16.10
N GLY A 183 -3.69 12.04 17.04
CA GLY A 183 -2.30 11.65 16.77
C GLY A 183 -2.16 10.23 16.21
N THR A 184 -3.05 9.30 16.59
CA THR A 184 -2.97 7.92 16.08
C THR A 184 -3.22 7.81 14.59
N ALA A 185 -3.93 8.75 13.98
CA ALA A 185 -4.17 8.77 12.53
C ALA A 185 -2.88 8.92 11.72
N TYR A 186 -1.78 9.37 12.33
CA TYR A 186 -0.47 9.40 11.68
C TYR A 186 0.21 8.04 11.57
N ILE A 187 -0.16 7.04 12.39
CA ILE A 187 0.36 5.67 12.26
C ILE A 187 0.00 5.11 10.87
N PRO A 188 -1.28 4.99 10.48
CA PRO A 188 -1.59 4.52 9.14
C PRO A 188 -1.10 5.46 8.04
N ALA A 189 -0.99 6.76 8.28
CA ALA A 189 -0.44 7.69 7.28
C ALA A 189 1.06 7.47 6.99
N LEU A 190 1.82 6.90 7.94
CA LEU A 190 3.25 6.60 7.81
C LEU A 190 3.52 5.15 7.39
N ALA A 191 2.51 4.27 7.45
CA ALA A 191 2.60 2.87 7.05
C ALA A 191 2.68 2.66 5.53
N ASP A 192 3.18 1.49 5.13
CA ASP A 192 3.34 1.07 3.74
C ASP A 192 2.03 0.54 3.14
N PHE A 193 1.19 -0.11 3.97
CA PHE A 193 -0.11 -0.63 3.59
C PHE A 193 -1.18 -0.40 4.66
N VAL A 194 -2.33 0.11 4.23
CA VAL A 194 -3.42 0.56 5.10
C VAL A 194 -4.76 -0.06 4.67
N PRO A 195 -5.03 -1.33 5.02
CA PRO A 195 -6.35 -1.92 4.82
C PRO A 195 -7.34 -1.37 5.86
N MET A 196 -8.59 -1.16 5.44
CA MET A 196 -9.65 -0.56 6.26
C MET A 196 -10.91 -1.41 6.21
N VAL A 197 -11.41 -1.80 7.38
CA VAL A 197 -12.69 -2.52 7.49
C VAL A 197 -13.84 -1.56 7.31
N LYS A 198 -14.70 -1.82 6.33
CA LYS A 198 -15.81 -0.97 5.94
C LYS A 198 -16.80 -0.76 7.08
N GLY A 199 -17.23 0.49 7.27
CA GLY A 199 -18.18 0.88 8.33
C GLY A 199 -17.66 0.78 9.77
N ARG A 200 -16.41 0.36 9.97
CA ARG A 200 -15.80 0.16 11.30
C ARG A 200 -14.47 0.92 11.43
N GLY A 201 -13.59 0.74 10.46
CA GLY A 201 -12.32 1.44 10.33
C GLY A 201 -12.52 2.91 9.99
N SER A 202 -12.06 3.79 10.88
CA SER A 202 -12.11 5.24 10.66
C SER A 202 -10.85 5.92 11.15
N MET A 203 -10.44 7.01 10.50
CA MET A 203 -9.37 7.88 10.99
C MET A 203 -9.62 9.35 10.71
N ALA A 204 -9.25 10.21 11.65
CA ALA A 204 -9.33 11.65 11.48
C ALA A 204 -8.39 12.37 12.46
N LEU A 205 -7.90 13.56 12.08
CA LEU A 205 -7.11 14.40 12.99
C LEU A 205 -7.93 14.95 14.17
N ALA A 206 -9.26 15.01 14.02
CA ALA A 206 -10.19 15.45 15.05
C ALA A 206 -11.43 14.56 15.01
N GLY A 207 -11.96 14.19 16.16
CA GLY A 207 -13.25 13.49 16.22
C GLY A 207 -14.44 14.41 15.91
N PRO A 208 -15.61 13.87 15.56
CA PRO A 208 -16.81 14.65 15.21
C PRO A 208 -17.19 15.76 16.19
N HIS A 209 -17.07 15.50 17.50
CA HIS A 209 -17.41 16.48 18.52
C HIS A 209 -16.51 17.73 18.45
N LEU A 210 -15.21 17.55 18.18
CA LEU A 210 -14.27 18.65 18.04
C LEU A 210 -14.49 19.41 16.73
N VAL A 211 -14.81 18.70 15.64
CA VAL A 211 -15.17 19.31 14.35
C VAL A 211 -16.40 20.21 14.50
N ARG A 212 -17.45 19.73 15.18
CA ARG A 212 -18.64 20.53 15.48
C ARG A 212 -18.32 21.74 16.34
N ALA A 213 -17.51 21.58 17.38
CA ALA A 213 -17.15 22.68 18.27
C ALA A 213 -16.28 23.76 17.57
N ALA A 214 -15.36 23.35 16.69
CA ALA A 214 -14.39 24.24 16.07
C ALA A 214 -14.87 24.88 14.75
N VAL A 215 -15.63 24.13 13.95
CA VAL A 215 -16.02 24.52 12.57
C VAL A 215 -17.55 24.62 12.42
N GLY A 216 -18.33 24.08 13.35
CA GLY A 216 -19.79 24.11 13.31
C GLY A 216 -20.43 23.03 12.43
N GLU A 217 -19.64 22.10 11.89
CA GLU A 217 -20.13 21.00 11.05
C GLU A 217 -20.60 19.82 11.91
N ASP A 218 -21.83 19.34 11.65
CA ASP A 218 -22.37 18.13 12.29
C ASP A 218 -22.18 16.95 11.34
N VAL A 219 -21.21 16.08 11.65
CA VAL A 219 -20.81 14.96 10.80
C VAL A 219 -20.65 13.70 11.63
N THR A 220 -20.91 12.54 11.04
CA THR A 220 -20.64 11.24 11.67
C THR A 220 -19.16 10.85 11.53
N GLN A 221 -18.70 9.83 12.27
CA GLN A 221 -17.34 9.30 12.10
C GLN A 221 -17.10 8.76 10.69
N GLU A 222 -18.08 8.07 10.11
CA GLU A 222 -17.99 7.50 8.76
C GLU A 222 -17.93 8.60 7.68
N GLU A 223 -18.71 9.67 7.83
CA GLU A 223 -18.67 10.82 6.91
C GLU A 223 -17.38 11.62 7.00
N LEU A 224 -16.81 11.72 8.20
CA LEU A 224 -15.58 12.47 8.45
C LEU A 224 -14.33 11.73 7.96
N GLY A 225 -14.24 10.43 8.26
CA GLY A 225 -13.00 9.68 8.16
C GLY A 225 -13.17 8.18 7.99
N GLY A 226 -14.31 7.72 7.47
CA GLY A 226 -14.55 6.31 7.18
C GLY A 226 -13.72 5.78 6.02
N SER A 227 -13.69 4.46 5.89
CA SER A 227 -13.05 3.72 4.77
C SER A 227 -13.32 4.33 3.39
N ARG A 228 -14.56 4.72 3.09
CA ARG A 228 -14.95 5.32 1.80
C ARG A 228 -14.28 6.66 1.54
N ILE A 229 -14.04 7.47 2.57
CA ILE A 229 -13.32 8.74 2.42
C ILE A 229 -11.86 8.44 2.08
N HIS A 230 -11.23 7.56 2.85
CA HIS A 230 -9.79 7.32 2.75
C HIS A 230 -9.37 6.47 1.56
N CYS A 231 -10.18 5.49 1.14
CA CYS A 231 -9.87 4.61 0.00
C CYS A 231 -10.32 5.19 -1.35
N ARG A 232 -11.15 6.26 -1.36
CA ARG A 232 -11.74 6.79 -2.61
C ARG A 232 -11.48 8.27 -2.87
N LYS A 233 -11.21 9.07 -1.82
CA LYS A 233 -11.06 10.53 -1.94
C LYS A 233 -9.71 11.04 -1.44
N SER A 234 -9.33 10.75 -0.19
CA SER A 234 -8.09 11.30 0.36
C SER A 234 -6.84 10.48 0.02
N GLY A 235 -7.02 9.22 -0.38
CA GLY A 235 -5.92 8.34 -0.78
C GLY A 235 -5.05 7.85 0.38
N VAL A 236 -5.44 8.05 1.65
CA VAL A 236 -4.70 7.51 2.80
C VAL A 236 -4.89 5.99 2.89
N GLY A 237 -6.13 5.50 2.81
CA GLY A 237 -6.46 4.08 2.82
C GLY A 237 -6.05 3.39 1.53
N ASP A 238 -5.51 2.19 1.62
CA ASP A 238 -5.04 1.39 0.48
C ASP A 238 -6.12 0.43 -0.05
N LEU A 239 -6.87 -0.21 0.85
CA LEU A 239 -7.86 -1.21 0.48
C LEU A 239 -9.04 -1.18 1.47
N GLU A 240 -10.26 -1.21 0.94
CA GLU A 240 -11.50 -1.33 1.72
C GLU A 240 -11.92 -2.81 1.68
N VAL A 241 -12.12 -3.42 2.85
CA VAL A 241 -12.53 -4.84 3.03
C VAL A 241 -13.80 -4.91 3.88
N ASP A 242 -14.56 -6.00 3.77
CA ASP A 242 -15.88 -6.10 4.40
C ASP A 242 -15.82 -6.61 5.86
N SER A 243 -14.76 -7.31 6.28
CA SER A 243 -14.66 -7.85 7.65
C SER A 243 -13.26 -7.85 8.24
N ASP A 244 -13.16 -8.18 9.53
CA ASP A 244 -11.89 -8.33 10.24
C ASP A 244 -11.09 -9.52 9.70
N GLU A 245 -11.77 -10.64 9.41
CA GLU A 245 -11.19 -11.84 8.83
C GLU A 245 -10.60 -11.57 7.44
N GLU A 246 -11.37 -10.92 6.55
CA GLU A 246 -10.87 -10.53 5.23
C GLU A 246 -9.69 -9.57 5.34
N CYS A 247 -9.73 -8.64 6.30
CA CYS A 247 -8.61 -7.73 6.59
C CYS A 247 -7.34 -8.50 6.95
N ILE A 248 -7.43 -9.52 7.81
CA ILE A 248 -6.27 -10.35 8.15
C ILE A 248 -5.76 -11.12 6.93
N GLU A 249 -6.64 -11.68 6.10
CA GLU A 249 -6.24 -12.41 4.90
C GLU A 249 -5.53 -11.51 3.88
N VAL A 250 -6.00 -10.28 3.65
CA VAL A 250 -5.30 -9.34 2.75
C VAL A 250 -3.96 -8.89 3.32
N ILE A 251 -3.79 -8.84 4.65
CA ILE A 251 -2.48 -8.58 5.28
C ILE A 251 -1.51 -9.73 4.99
N LYS A 252 -1.95 -10.99 5.11
CA LYS A 252 -1.12 -12.16 4.77
C LYS A 252 -0.76 -12.17 3.29
N GLN A 253 -1.73 -11.92 2.41
CA GLN A 253 -1.49 -11.81 0.97
C GLN A 253 -0.48 -10.71 0.66
N TYR A 254 -0.62 -9.51 1.22
CA TYR A 254 0.36 -8.43 1.06
C TYR A 254 1.76 -8.83 1.54
N LEU A 255 1.87 -9.43 2.72
CA LEU A 255 3.14 -9.92 3.27
C LEU A 255 3.78 -10.99 2.36
N SER A 256 2.97 -11.78 1.66
CA SER A 256 3.47 -12.77 0.70
C SER A 256 4.23 -12.15 -0.47
N PHE A 257 4.01 -10.89 -0.82
CA PHE A 257 4.76 -10.18 -1.87
C PHE A 257 6.02 -9.48 -1.33
N MET A 258 6.05 -9.19 -0.02
CA MET A 258 7.11 -8.40 0.61
C MET A 258 8.25 -9.29 1.15
N PRO A 259 9.52 -8.87 1.04
CA PRO A 259 10.61 -9.47 1.82
C PRO A 259 10.42 -9.17 3.31
N SER A 260 11.22 -9.79 4.19
CA SER A 260 11.13 -9.50 5.63
C SER A 260 11.68 -8.10 5.96
N ASN A 261 12.59 -7.61 5.13
CA ASN A 261 13.26 -6.32 5.23
C ASN A 261 13.91 -5.95 3.88
N CYS A 262 14.43 -4.72 3.76
CA CYS A 262 15.02 -4.20 2.53
C CYS A 262 16.38 -4.80 2.10
N GLU A 263 16.98 -5.67 2.92
CA GLU A 263 18.25 -6.35 2.58
C GLU A 263 18.01 -7.75 1.97
N GLU A 264 16.77 -8.25 2.01
CA GLU A 264 16.36 -9.55 1.48
C GLU A 264 15.69 -9.42 0.11
N ALA A 265 15.78 -10.46 -0.71
CA ALA A 265 15.00 -10.55 -1.94
C ALA A 265 13.53 -10.86 -1.63
N PRO A 266 12.56 -10.35 -2.42
CA PRO A 266 11.16 -10.74 -2.31
C PRO A 266 10.96 -12.26 -2.46
N PRO A 267 10.01 -12.87 -1.71
CA PRO A 267 9.81 -14.31 -1.72
C PRO A 267 9.24 -14.81 -3.06
N VAL A 268 9.92 -15.78 -3.66
CA VAL A 268 9.47 -16.44 -4.90
C VAL A 268 8.53 -17.59 -4.52
N ALA A 269 7.32 -17.57 -5.07
CA ALA A 269 6.35 -18.65 -4.91
C ALA A 269 6.59 -19.77 -5.93
N GLU A 270 6.12 -20.98 -5.64
CA GLU A 270 6.02 -22.02 -6.66
C GLU A 270 5.02 -21.58 -7.73
N CYS A 271 5.32 -21.86 -9.00
CA CYS A 271 4.51 -21.45 -10.13
C CYS A 271 4.45 -22.60 -11.15
N SER A 272 3.23 -23.01 -11.51
CA SER A 272 2.98 -23.99 -12.56
C SER A 272 2.55 -23.36 -13.89
N ASP A 273 2.24 -22.05 -13.91
CA ASP A 273 1.85 -21.33 -15.11
C ASP A 273 3.06 -21.15 -16.06
N PRO A 274 3.06 -21.77 -17.27
CA PRO A 274 4.20 -21.75 -18.17
C PRO A 274 4.66 -20.32 -18.52
N ILE A 275 5.98 -20.10 -18.44
CA ILE A 275 6.59 -18.81 -18.83
C ILE A 275 6.29 -18.47 -20.30
N ALA A 276 6.31 -19.48 -21.18
CA ALA A 276 6.08 -19.33 -22.62
C ALA A 276 4.60 -19.39 -23.02
N ARG A 277 3.66 -19.26 -22.06
CA ARG A 277 2.22 -19.21 -22.36
C ARG A 277 1.94 -18.01 -23.27
N ALA A 278 1.32 -18.30 -24.41
CA ALA A 278 0.92 -17.31 -25.39
C ALA A 278 -0.60 -17.13 -25.35
N GLU A 279 -1.07 -15.90 -25.18
CA GLU A 279 -2.50 -15.63 -24.97
C GLU A 279 -3.18 -14.97 -26.17
N GLU A 280 -3.94 -15.76 -26.92
CA GLU A 280 -4.64 -15.32 -28.13
C GLU A 280 -5.60 -14.14 -27.86
N SER A 281 -6.23 -14.10 -26.68
CA SER A 281 -7.14 -13.02 -26.30
C SER A 281 -6.48 -11.63 -26.24
N LEU A 282 -5.14 -11.57 -26.17
CA LEU A 282 -4.41 -10.29 -26.21
C LEU A 282 -4.51 -9.60 -27.57
N LEU A 283 -4.78 -10.34 -28.66
CA LEU A 283 -5.01 -9.75 -29.98
C LEU A 283 -6.31 -8.94 -30.05
N ASP A 284 -7.29 -9.28 -29.20
CA ASP A 284 -8.59 -8.62 -29.11
C ASP A 284 -8.68 -7.61 -27.95
N ALA A 285 -7.57 -7.38 -27.22
CA ALA A 285 -7.56 -6.56 -26.02
C ALA A 285 -7.82 -5.06 -26.31
N LEU A 286 -7.49 -4.60 -27.52
CA LEU A 286 -7.63 -3.20 -27.93
C LEU A 286 -8.76 -3.03 -28.94
N PRO A 287 -9.61 -1.99 -28.80
CA PRO A 287 -10.58 -1.65 -29.82
C PRO A 287 -9.88 -1.05 -31.05
N GLU A 288 -10.48 -1.22 -32.23
CA GLU A 288 -9.96 -0.68 -33.50
C GLU A 288 -9.71 0.84 -33.49
N SER A 289 -10.48 1.59 -32.70
CA SER A 289 -10.35 3.05 -32.60
C SER A 289 -9.64 3.46 -31.32
N ASN A 290 -8.62 4.31 -31.45
CA ASN A 290 -7.89 4.90 -30.32
C ASN A 290 -8.76 5.77 -29.40
N ARG A 291 -9.95 6.19 -29.85
CA ARG A 291 -10.94 6.92 -29.06
C ARG A 291 -11.74 6.03 -28.12
N LYS A 292 -11.85 4.74 -28.42
CA LYS A 292 -12.56 3.79 -27.56
C LYS A 292 -11.63 3.35 -26.43
N PRO A 293 -12.07 3.45 -25.17
CA PRO A 293 -11.30 2.91 -24.06
C PRO A 293 -11.35 1.38 -24.05
N HIS A 294 -10.38 0.78 -23.38
CA HIS A 294 -10.38 -0.64 -23.01
C HIS A 294 -10.06 -0.76 -21.52
N ASP A 295 -10.27 -1.96 -20.96
CA ASP A 295 -9.96 -2.24 -19.56
C ASP A 295 -8.58 -2.89 -19.43
N MET A 296 -7.64 -2.19 -18.81
CA MET A 296 -6.26 -2.68 -18.66
C MET A 296 -6.16 -3.93 -17.78
N TYR A 297 -7.15 -4.21 -16.92
CA TYR A 297 -7.21 -5.47 -16.18
C TYR A 297 -7.35 -6.69 -17.09
N ASN A 298 -7.97 -6.53 -18.28
CA ASN A 298 -8.05 -7.61 -19.27
C ASN A 298 -6.67 -7.97 -19.83
N VAL A 299 -5.70 -7.03 -19.83
CA VAL A 299 -4.32 -7.31 -20.22
C VAL A 299 -3.56 -7.91 -19.05
N ILE A 300 -3.66 -7.29 -17.86
CA ILE A 300 -2.98 -7.76 -16.65
C ILE A 300 -3.32 -9.23 -16.36
N GLY A 301 -4.60 -9.59 -16.32
CA GLY A 301 -5.05 -10.95 -16.02
C GLY A 301 -4.58 -12.01 -17.03
N GLN A 302 -4.16 -11.61 -18.24
CA GLN A 302 -3.64 -12.54 -19.24
C GLN A 302 -2.14 -12.76 -19.11
N ILE A 303 -1.39 -11.82 -18.51
CA ILE A 303 0.08 -11.88 -18.48
C ILE A 303 0.65 -12.32 -17.13
N VAL A 304 -0.08 -12.12 -16.04
CA VAL A 304 0.36 -12.51 -14.69
C VAL A 304 0.12 -14.00 -14.45
N ASP A 305 0.84 -14.56 -13.47
CA ASP A 305 0.69 -15.96 -13.06
C ASP A 305 -0.76 -16.26 -12.68
N ASP A 306 -1.34 -17.28 -13.30
CA ASP A 306 -2.69 -17.80 -13.04
C ASP A 306 -3.82 -16.75 -13.14
N GLY A 307 -3.51 -15.58 -13.72
CA GLY A 307 -4.43 -14.45 -13.79
C GLY A 307 -4.72 -13.77 -12.46
N GLU A 308 -3.87 -13.96 -11.44
CA GLU A 308 -4.06 -13.42 -10.10
C GLU A 308 -3.22 -12.16 -9.83
N TRP A 309 -3.83 -11.18 -9.16
CA TRP A 309 -3.17 -9.95 -8.71
C TRP A 309 -3.76 -9.45 -7.40
N PHE A 310 -3.01 -8.59 -6.73
CA PHE A 310 -3.39 -7.90 -5.50
C PHE A 310 -3.40 -6.39 -5.73
N ASP A 311 -4.59 -5.78 -5.73
CA ASP A 311 -4.75 -4.35 -6.00
C ASP A 311 -4.29 -3.45 -4.85
N MET A 312 -3.58 -2.37 -5.20
CA MET A 312 -3.26 -1.26 -4.31
C MET A 312 -4.06 -0.02 -4.72
N LYS A 313 -4.87 0.52 -3.80
CA LYS A 313 -5.73 1.68 -4.04
C LYS A 313 -6.65 1.53 -5.26
N PRO A 314 -7.40 0.42 -5.44
CA PRO A 314 -8.26 0.23 -6.63
C PRO A 314 -9.38 1.28 -6.74
N GLN A 315 -9.78 1.91 -5.63
CA GLN A 315 -10.86 2.88 -5.60
C GLN A 315 -10.41 4.35 -5.63
N PHE A 316 -9.11 4.63 -5.58
CA PHE A 316 -8.53 5.98 -5.63
C PHE A 316 -7.69 6.17 -6.89
N ALA A 317 -7.79 7.36 -7.51
CA ALA A 317 -7.08 7.73 -8.74
C ALA A 317 -7.17 6.64 -9.83
N LYS A 318 -8.40 6.30 -10.24
CA LYS A 318 -8.70 5.13 -11.08
C LYS A 318 -8.12 5.20 -12.50
N THR A 319 -7.55 6.33 -12.91
CA THR A 319 -6.86 6.50 -14.19
C THR A 319 -5.53 5.74 -14.27
N ILE A 320 -4.98 5.33 -13.12
CA ILE A 320 -3.79 4.47 -13.00
C ILE A 320 -4.06 3.29 -12.06
N ILE A 321 -3.65 2.11 -12.48
CA ILE A 321 -3.64 0.88 -11.70
C ILE A 321 -2.28 0.73 -11.06
N THR A 322 -2.28 0.35 -9.79
CA THR A 322 -1.11 -0.12 -9.06
C THR A 322 -1.50 -1.44 -8.40
N CYS A 323 -0.82 -2.52 -8.71
CA CYS A 323 -1.09 -3.82 -8.11
C CYS A 323 0.20 -4.65 -7.99
N PHE A 324 0.21 -5.62 -7.09
CA PHE A 324 1.22 -6.66 -7.08
C PHE A 324 0.70 -7.87 -7.85
N ALA A 325 1.59 -8.56 -8.55
CA ALA A 325 1.30 -9.84 -9.17
C ALA A 325 2.56 -10.70 -9.18
N ARG A 326 2.48 -11.91 -9.72
CA ARG A 326 3.65 -12.77 -9.93
C ARG A 326 3.91 -13.04 -11.40
N PHE A 327 5.19 -13.18 -11.73
CA PHE A 327 5.69 -13.61 -13.03
C PHE A 327 6.71 -14.73 -12.80
N GLY A 328 6.33 -15.98 -13.09
CA GLY A 328 7.14 -17.15 -12.78
C GLY A 328 7.45 -17.28 -11.28
N GLY A 329 6.45 -16.99 -10.43
CA GLY A 329 6.53 -17.03 -8.97
C GLY A 329 7.09 -15.77 -8.32
N ARG A 330 7.77 -14.90 -9.07
CA ARG A 330 8.44 -13.70 -8.55
C ARG A 330 7.45 -12.54 -8.34
N PRO A 331 7.41 -11.90 -7.16
CA PRO A 331 6.65 -10.67 -6.95
C PRO A 331 7.06 -9.58 -7.92
N VAL A 332 6.09 -8.89 -8.51
CA VAL A 332 6.27 -7.73 -9.39
C VAL A 332 5.22 -6.68 -9.05
N GLY A 333 5.63 -5.42 -8.94
CA GLY A 333 4.73 -4.28 -8.88
C GLY A 333 4.37 -3.79 -10.28
N ILE A 334 3.09 -3.73 -10.60
CA ILE A 334 2.59 -3.25 -11.89
C ILE A 334 2.10 -1.81 -11.74
N VAL A 335 2.55 -0.93 -12.62
CA VAL A 335 2.04 0.43 -12.80
C VAL A 335 1.47 0.53 -14.20
N ALA A 336 0.16 0.69 -14.32
CA ALA A 336 -0.52 0.61 -15.61
C ALA A 336 -1.56 1.70 -15.80
N ASN A 337 -1.57 2.38 -16.95
CA ASN A 337 -2.65 3.31 -17.25
C ASN A 337 -3.97 2.55 -17.44
N GLN A 338 -5.10 3.15 -17.04
CA GLN A 338 -6.42 2.57 -17.21
C GLN A 338 -7.25 3.40 -18.20
N PRO A 339 -7.23 3.07 -19.51
CA PRO A 339 -7.94 3.80 -20.55
C PRO A 339 -9.43 3.94 -20.31
N ARG A 340 -10.06 2.97 -19.65
CA ARG A 340 -11.48 3.02 -19.22
C ARG A 340 -11.81 4.20 -18.32
N GLN A 341 -10.81 4.78 -17.66
CA GLN A 341 -10.97 5.88 -16.73
C GLN A 341 -10.27 7.11 -17.32
N LEU A 342 -11.08 8.04 -17.86
CA LEU A 342 -10.60 9.29 -18.47
C LEU A 342 -9.50 9.09 -19.53
N GLY A 343 -9.53 7.97 -20.27
CA GLY A 343 -8.55 7.68 -21.31
C GLY A 343 -7.16 7.28 -20.81
N GLY A 344 -6.99 7.02 -19.51
CA GLY A 344 -5.71 6.66 -18.88
C GLY A 344 -4.82 7.87 -18.60
N ILE A 345 -5.41 9.07 -18.59
CA ILE A 345 -4.71 10.34 -18.35
C ILE A 345 -4.17 10.44 -16.92
N LEU A 346 -3.00 11.05 -16.76
CA LEU A 346 -2.42 11.31 -15.45
C LEU A 346 -2.90 12.66 -14.89
N ASP A 347 -3.26 12.68 -13.63
CA ASP A 347 -3.72 13.82 -12.83
C ASP A 347 -2.94 13.91 -11.50
N ASN A 348 -3.31 14.86 -10.64
CA ASN A 348 -2.63 15.09 -9.36
C ASN A 348 -2.60 13.82 -8.48
N ASP A 349 -3.74 13.13 -8.38
CA ASP A 349 -3.91 11.99 -7.48
C ASP A 349 -3.25 10.72 -8.04
N SER A 350 -3.35 10.48 -9.35
CA SER A 350 -2.68 9.35 -10.01
C SER A 350 -1.16 9.48 -10.00
N ALA A 351 -0.62 10.70 -10.11
CA ALA A 351 0.80 10.95 -9.95
C ALA A 351 1.28 10.64 -8.52
N ASP A 352 0.55 11.05 -7.49
CA ASP A 352 0.87 10.73 -6.09
C ASP A 352 0.76 9.22 -5.82
N LYS A 353 -0.30 8.58 -6.30
CA LYS A 353 -0.53 7.12 -6.18
C LYS A 353 0.62 6.33 -6.79
N ALA A 354 0.98 6.63 -8.05
CA ALA A 354 2.04 5.91 -8.74
C ALA A 354 3.42 6.17 -8.12
N ALA A 355 3.71 7.43 -7.73
CA ALA A 355 4.98 7.76 -7.07
C ALA A 355 5.17 7.01 -5.75
N ARG A 356 4.14 6.94 -4.89
CA ARG A 356 4.20 6.19 -3.63
C ARG A 356 4.43 4.70 -3.90
N PHE A 357 3.71 4.11 -4.86
CA PHE A 357 3.84 2.69 -5.19
C PHE A 357 5.21 2.32 -5.77
N VAL A 358 5.76 3.15 -6.66
CA VAL A 358 7.13 2.97 -7.19
C VAL A 358 8.17 3.04 -6.07
N ASN A 359 8.04 4.01 -5.16
CA ASN A 359 8.94 4.12 -4.01
C ASN A 359 8.83 2.89 -3.07
N LEU A 360 7.62 2.39 -2.83
CA LEU A 360 7.38 1.18 -2.04
C LEU A 360 8.08 -0.04 -2.66
N CYS A 361 7.86 -0.28 -3.95
CA CYS A 361 8.49 -1.40 -4.66
C CYS A 361 10.02 -1.27 -4.62
N ASN A 362 10.53 -0.06 -4.87
CA ASN A 362 11.96 0.20 -4.85
C ASN A 362 12.60 -0.02 -3.47
N ALA A 363 11.91 0.38 -2.39
CA ALA A 363 12.42 0.22 -1.03
C ALA A 363 12.57 -1.26 -0.61
N PHE A 364 11.67 -2.12 -1.11
CA PHE A 364 11.65 -3.54 -0.76
C PHE A 364 12.12 -4.46 -1.90
N GLY A 365 12.86 -3.91 -2.88
CA GLY A 365 13.48 -4.73 -3.92
C GLY A 365 12.50 -5.41 -4.88
N ILE A 366 11.25 -4.96 -4.95
CA ILE A 366 10.22 -5.52 -5.84
C ILE A 366 10.41 -4.93 -7.26
N PRO A 367 10.64 -5.77 -8.29
CA PRO A 367 10.68 -5.34 -9.69
C PRO A 367 9.42 -4.61 -10.14
N LEU A 368 9.55 -3.69 -11.10
CA LEU A 368 8.46 -2.89 -11.63
C LEU A 368 8.16 -3.23 -13.10
N LEU A 369 6.89 -3.43 -13.41
CA LEU A 369 6.36 -3.52 -14.77
C LEU A 369 5.49 -2.30 -15.07
N PHE A 370 5.82 -1.58 -16.15
CA PHE A 370 5.04 -0.46 -16.65
C PHE A 370 4.24 -0.90 -17.89
N LEU A 371 2.91 -0.80 -17.82
CA LEU A 371 2.02 -1.01 -18.98
C LEU A 371 1.50 0.36 -19.45
N MET A 372 2.05 0.83 -20.57
CA MET A 372 1.87 2.21 -21.01
C MET A 372 0.75 2.34 -22.06
N ASP A 373 -0.33 3.02 -21.68
CA ASP A 373 -1.37 3.53 -22.61
C ASP A 373 -1.84 4.92 -22.12
N VAL A 374 -0.92 5.89 -22.15
CA VAL A 374 -1.07 7.23 -21.57
C VAL A 374 -1.15 8.32 -22.65
N PRO A 375 -2.22 9.14 -22.68
CA PRO A 375 -2.31 10.28 -23.58
C PRO A 375 -1.54 11.52 -23.10
N GLY A 376 -0.99 11.49 -21.88
CA GLY A 376 -0.27 12.59 -21.23
C GLY A 376 -0.82 12.91 -19.85
N PHE A 377 -0.57 14.14 -19.40
CA PHE A 377 -1.14 14.71 -18.18
C PHE A 377 -2.41 15.52 -18.48
N MET A 378 -3.30 15.59 -17.50
CA MET A 378 -4.49 16.42 -17.53
C MET A 378 -4.09 17.89 -17.62
N VAL A 379 -4.79 18.62 -18.49
CA VAL A 379 -4.61 20.05 -18.71
C VAL A 379 -5.83 20.82 -18.19
N GLY A 380 -5.61 22.00 -17.63
CA GLY A 380 -6.69 22.90 -17.21
C GLY A 380 -6.39 23.67 -15.94
N THR A 381 -7.03 24.83 -15.77
CA THR A 381 -6.75 25.75 -14.66
C THR A 381 -6.94 25.14 -13.28
N LYS A 382 -7.87 24.18 -13.12
CA LYS A 382 -8.12 23.49 -11.84
C LYS A 382 -6.95 22.60 -11.42
N VAL A 383 -6.42 21.77 -12.33
CA VAL A 383 -5.30 20.88 -12.02
C VAL A 383 -4.00 21.66 -11.86
N GLU A 384 -3.84 22.75 -12.61
CA GLU A 384 -2.74 23.70 -12.42
C GLU A 384 -2.79 24.36 -11.03
N ALA A 385 -3.94 24.88 -10.60
CA ALA A 385 -4.11 25.47 -9.27
C ALA A 385 -3.93 24.46 -8.14
N ALA A 386 -4.29 23.19 -8.36
CA ALA A 386 -4.01 22.09 -7.43
C ALA A 386 -2.52 21.66 -7.43
N GLY A 387 -1.72 22.14 -8.40
CA GLY A 387 -0.28 21.90 -8.47
C GLY A 387 0.12 20.67 -9.26
N ILE A 388 -0.53 20.36 -10.39
CA ILE A 388 -0.21 19.17 -11.22
C ILE A 388 1.30 19.02 -11.50
N ILE A 389 2.02 20.13 -11.69
CA ILE A 389 3.48 20.12 -11.93
C ILE A 389 4.25 19.46 -10.77
N ARG A 390 3.97 19.84 -9.52
CA ARG A 390 4.68 19.29 -8.35
C ARG A 390 4.26 17.85 -8.05
N HIS A 391 3.00 17.49 -8.33
CA HIS A 391 2.51 16.12 -8.25
C HIS A 391 3.16 15.21 -9.32
N GLY A 392 3.14 15.62 -10.60
CA GLY A 392 3.81 14.90 -11.69
C GLY A 392 5.33 14.78 -11.47
N ALA A 393 5.95 15.79 -10.87
CA ALA A 393 7.36 15.74 -10.50
C ALA A 393 7.69 14.65 -9.46
N LYS A 394 6.76 14.29 -8.56
CA LYS A 394 6.96 13.15 -7.64
C LYS A 394 7.08 11.84 -8.40
N MET A 395 6.25 11.63 -9.43
CA MET A 395 6.30 10.43 -10.26
C MET A 395 7.59 10.37 -11.08
N LEU A 396 7.99 11.50 -11.71
CA LEU A 396 9.29 11.62 -12.37
C LEU A 396 10.44 11.27 -11.41
N TYR A 397 10.41 11.84 -10.20
CA TYR A 397 11.43 11.60 -9.19
C TYR A 397 11.48 10.12 -8.77
N ALA A 398 10.33 9.52 -8.45
CA ALA A 398 10.24 8.14 -8.02
C ALA A 398 10.78 7.17 -9.08
N VAL A 399 10.35 7.33 -10.34
CA VAL A 399 10.77 6.45 -11.44
C VAL A 399 12.24 6.61 -11.77
N SER A 400 12.75 7.85 -11.77
CA SER A 400 14.19 8.11 -12.00
C SER A 400 15.06 7.55 -10.87
N ASN A 401 14.59 7.67 -9.62
CA ASN A 401 15.36 7.24 -8.46
C ASN A 401 15.28 5.71 -8.24
N ALA A 402 14.27 5.03 -8.79
CA ALA A 402 14.12 3.59 -8.66
C ALA A 402 15.26 2.81 -9.32
N THR A 403 15.90 1.95 -8.54
CA THR A 403 17.06 1.11 -8.90
C THR A 403 16.73 -0.36 -9.07
N VAL A 404 15.53 -0.78 -8.65
CA VAL A 404 14.99 -2.13 -8.94
C VAL A 404 14.90 -2.38 -10.44
N PRO A 405 14.78 -3.65 -10.87
CA PRO A 405 14.49 -3.97 -12.26
C PRO A 405 13.21 -3.27 -12.74
N LYS A 406 13.24 -2.70 -13.95
CA LYS A 406 12.11 -2.01 -14.57
C LYS A 406 11.92 -2.51 -16.00
N ILE A 407 10.74 -3.04 -16.30
CA ILE A 407 10.34 -3.42 -17.65
C ILE A 407 9.19 -2.51 -18.09
N THR A 408 9.23 -2.07 -19.34
CA THR A 408 8.17 -1.26 -19.94
C THR A 408 7.59 -2.00 -21.14
N VAL A 409 6.27 -2.14 -21.17
CA VAL A 409 5.52 -2.61 -22.35
C VAL A 409 4.62 -1.48 -22.81
N ILE A 410 4.90 -0.93 -23.99
CA ILE A 410 4.09 0.12 -24.60
C ILE A 410 2.95 -0.54 -25.36
N ILE A 411 1.72 -0.39 -24.84
CA ILE A 411 0.53 -1.05 -25.38
C ILE A 411 -0.03 -0.26 -26.57
N ARG A 412 -0.21 1.05 -26.38
CA ARG A 412 -0.81 1.93 -27.39
C ARG A 412 -0.30 3.37 -27.28
N LYS A 413 -0.94 4.25 -26.50
CA LYS A 413 -0.53 5.66 -26.41
C LYS A 413 0.68 5.83 -25.50
N ALA A 414 1.70 6.53 -25.97
CA ALA A 414 2.90 6.86 -25.22
C ALA A 414 3.28 8.32 -25.48
N TYR A 415 2.48 9.25 -24.94
CA TYR A 415 2.58 10.65 -25.31
C TYR A 415 3.20 11.58 -24.27
N GLY A 416 4.01 12.51 -24.76
CA GLY A 416 4.52 13.67 -24.03
C GLY A 416 5.17 13.31 -22.70
N ALA A 417 4.88 14.08 -21.66
CA ALA A 417 5.39 13.81 -20.31
C ALA A 417 4.87 12.48 -19.71
N GLY A 418 3.77 11.92 -20.23
CA GLY A 418 3.27 10.60 -19.83
C GLY A 418 4.26 9.49 -20.15
N TYR A 419 4.90 9.53 -21.32
CA TYR A 419 5.96 8.59 -21.72
C TYR A 419 7.13 8.60 -20.72
N PHE A 420 7.51 9.78 -20.23
CA PHE A 420 8.61 9.92 -19.28
C PHE A 420 8.31 9.28 -17.93
N VAL A 421 7.18 9.63 -17.32
CA VAL A 421 6.81 9.12 -16.00
C VAL A 421 6.40 7.65 -16.00
N MET A 422 6.00 7.10 -17.16
CA MET A 422 5.71 5.68 -17.33
C MET A 422 6.97 4.87 -17.73
N ASN A 423 8.15 5.29 -17.30
CA ASN A 423 9.43 4.61 -17.51
C ASN A 423 9.83 4.47 -19.00
N GLY A 424 9.81 5.60 -19.72
CA GLY A 424 10.37 5.70 -21.07
C GLY A 424 11.90 5.48 -21.10
N SER A 425 12.48 5.48 -22.30
CA SER A 425 13.88 5.08 -22.55
C SER A 425 14.93 5.80 -21.67
N ALA A 426 14.73 7.08 -21.38
CA ALA A 426 15.66 7.86 -20.55
C ALA A 426 15.65 7.49 -19.05
N PHE A 427 14.71 6.65 -18.61
CA PHE A 427 14.48 6.31 -17.19
C PHE A 427 15.05 4.94 -16.81
N GLU A 428 16.00 4.44 -17.60
CA GLU A 428 16.72 3.19 -17.36
C GLU A 428 15.78 1.95 -17.22
N PRO A 429 14.86 1.71 -18.18
CA PRO A 429 14.27 0.39 -18.31
C PRO A 429 15.37 -0.64 -18.59
N ASP A 430 15.29 -1.81 -17.97
CA ASP A 430 16.12 -2.97 -18.34
C ASP A 430 15.63 -3.61 -19.64
N LEU A 431 14.34 -3.43 -19.95
CA LEU A 431 13.72 -3.82 -21.20
C LEU A 431 12.55 -2.88 -21.50
N ILE A 432 12.52 -2.33 -22.72
CA ILE A 432 11.42 -1.52 -23.24
C ILE A 432 10.95 -2.07 -24.58
N VAL A 433 9.79 -2.71 -24.56
CA VAL A 433 9.17 -3.29 -25.76
C VAL A 433 7.84 -2.61 -26.06
N ALA A 434 7.35 -2.79 -27.27
CA ALA A 434 6.07 -2.23 -27.70
C ALA A 434 5.21 -3.25 -28.43
N TRP A 435 3.90 -3.11 -28.33
CA TRP A 435 2.96 -3.77 -29.23
C TRP A 435 2.94 -3.05 -30.59
N PRO A 436 2.47 -3.70 -31.67
CA PRO A 436 2.39 -3.07 -32.99
C PRO A 436 1.47 -1.84 -33.04
N SER A 437 0.54 -1.74 -32.09
CA SER A 437 -0.39 -0.62 -31.91
C SER A 437 0.21 0.59 -31.17
N ALA A 438 1.46 0.50 -30.72
CA ALA A 438 2.08 1.58 -29.97
C ALA A 438 2.30 2.83 -30.83
N GLU A 439 2.16 3.99 -30.20
CA GLU A 439 2.36 5.30 -30.79
C GLU A 439 3.17 6.14 -29.80
N ILE A 440 4.41 6.48 -30.16
CA ILE A 440 5.30 7.28 -29.31
C ILE A 440 5.44 8.67 -29.93
N SER A 441 5.03 9.70 -29.21
CA SER A 441 5.01 11.08 -29.74
C SER A 441 4.92 12.13 -28.64
N VAL A 442 5.06 13.41 -28.98
CA VAL A 442 4.71 14.52 -28.07
C VAL A 442 3.19 14.58 -27.84
N MET A 443 2.41 14.30 -28.88
CA MET A 443 0.95 14.24 -28.84
C MET A 443 0.41 13.31 -29.95
N GLY A 444 -0.84 12.87 -29.81
CA GLY A 444 -1.51 12.06 -30.84
C GLY A 444 -1.80 12.85 -32.12
N ALA A 445 -1.93 12.14 -33.24
CA ALA A 445 -2.12 12.72 -34.58
C ALA A 445 -3.30 13.70 -34.66
N GLU A 446 -4.45 13.34 -34.08
CA GLU A 446 -5.64 14.20 -34.07
C GLU A 446 -5.37 15.53 -33.34
N GLY A 447 -4.72 15.46 -32.17
CA GLY A 447 -4.36 16.66 -31.41
C GLY A 447 -3.33 17.53 -32.13
N ALA A 448 -2.36 16.90 -32.81
CA ALA A 448 -1.38 17.62 -33.62
C ALA A 448 -2.05 18.38 -34.78
N VAL A 449 -3.01 17.76 -35.47
CA VAL A 449 -3.73 18.41 -36.57
C VAL A 449 -4.62 19.54 -36.07
N GLU A 450 -5.33 19.34 -34.96
CA GLU A 450 -6.25 20.34 -34.40
C GLU A 450 -5.56 21.56 -33.78
N ILE A 451 -4.32 21.40 -33.30
CA ILE A 451 -3.57 22.47 -32.63
C ILE A 451 -2.53 23.08 -33.57
N VAL A 452 -1.66 22.25 -34.15
CA VAL A 452 -0.47 22.71 -34.90
C VAL A 452 -0.80 22.95 -36.36
N MET A 453 -1.63 22.09 -36.97
CA MET A 453 -1.96 22.18 -38.40
C MET A 453 -3.34 22.77 -38.68
N ARG A 454 -3.97 23.36 -37.65
CA ARG A 454 -5.34 23.91 -37.71
C ARG A 454 -5.56 24.83 -38.90
N ARG A 455 -4.60 25.73 -39.12
CA ARG A 455 -4.65 26.71 -40.21
C ARG A 455 -4.70 26.04 -41.59
N GLN A 456 -3.96 24.95 -41.78
CA GLN A 456 -3.95 24.22 -43.05
C GLN A 456 -5.28 23.50 -43.31
N VAL A 457 -6.00 23.12 -42.25
CA VAL A 457 -7.35 22.55 -42.36
C VAL A 457 -8.38 23.63 -42.67
N GLU A 458 -8.32 24.77 -41.99
CA GLU A 458 -9.27 25.89 -42.18
C GLU A 458 -9.11 26.60 -43.54
N GLU A 459 -7.90 26.64 -44.10
CA GLU A 459 -7.60 27.27 -45.40
C GLU A 459 -7.81 26.31 -46.60
N ALA A 460 -8.18 25.05 -46.38
CA ALA A 460 -8.38 24.08 -47.44
C ALA A 460 -9.78 24.15 -48.07
N ASP A 461 -9.88 23.85 -49.37
CA ASP A 461 -11.16 23.80 -50.09
C ASP A 461 -12.12 22.73 -49.55
N ASP A 462 -11.57 21.61 -49.07
CA ASP A 462 -12.28 20.56 -48.34
C ASP A 462 -11.58 20.31 -46.99
N PRO A 463 -12.00 21.01 -45.91
CA PRO A 463 -11.41 20.86 -44.59
C PRO A 463 -11.48 19.45 -44.03
N GLU A 464 -12.55 18.69 -44.30
CA GLU A 464 -12.71 17.33 -43.77
C GLU A 464 -11.77 16.34 -44.47
N ALA A 465 -11.66 16.43 -45.80
CA ALA A 465 -10.69 15.64 -46.54
C ALA A 465 -9.25 16.00 -46.13
N LYS A 466 -8.95 17.31 -45.99
CA LYS A 466 -7.61 17.76 -45.57
C LYS A 466 -7.26 17.32 -44.16
N LYS A 467 -8.21 17.38 -43.22
CA LYS A 467 -8.02 16.88 -41.85
C LYS A 467 -7.68 15.39 -41.85
N LYS A 468 -8.40 14.56 -42.61
CA LYS A 468 -8.11 13.12 -42.72
C LYS A 468 -6.73 12.86 -43.33
N GLU A 469 -6.37 13.59 -44.38
CA GLU A 469 -5.05 13.51 -45.01
C GLU A 469 -3.93 13.82 -44.01
N LEU A 470 -4.05 14.94 -43.28
CA LEU A 470 -3.05 15.37 -42.30
C LEU A 470 -2.96 14.40 -41.11
N ILE A 471 -4.08 13.85 -40.65
CA ILE A 471 -4.08 12.82 -39.59
C ILE A 471 -3.33 11.59 -40.08
N ALA A 472 -3.66 11.07 -41.27
CA ALA A 472 -2.99 9.89 -41.82
C ALA A 472 -1.49 10.13 -42.05
N GLY A 473 -1.12 11.32 -42.55
CA GLY A 473 0.28 11.73 -42.70
C GLY A 473 1.02 11.76 -41.36
N TYR A 474 0.43 12.37 -40.33
CA TYR A 474 1.04 12.41 -39.00
C TYR A 474 1.10 11.03 -38.34
N GLN A 475 0.07 10.18 -38.53
CA GLN A 475 0.05 8.80 -38.01
C GLN A 475 1.27 8.00 -38.52
N SER A 476 1.64 8.19 -39.79
CA SER A 476 2.81 7.53 -40.38
C SER A 476 4.14 7.97 -39.76
N LEU A 477 4.19 9.14 -39.10
CA LEU A 477 5.39 9.65 -38.44
C LEU A 477 5.55 9.14 -37.01
N ILE A 478 4.47 8.67 -36.39
CA ILE A 478 4.44 8.18 -35.01
C ILE A 478 4.33 6.64 -34.93
N ASP A 479 4.51 5.99 -36.07
CA ASP A 479 4.58 4.54 -36.22
C ASP A 479 5.70 3.96 -35.35
N VAL A 480 5.37 2.95 -34.53
CA VAL A 480 6.29 2.30 -33.60
C VAL A 480 7.57 1.77 -34.26
N TYR A 481 7.50 1.32 -35.52
CA TYR A 481 8.65 0.79 -36.23
C TYR A 481 9.70 1.88 -36.53
N ILE A 482 9.35 3.17 -36.50
CA ILE A 482 10.31 4.27 -36.57
C ILE A 482 11.15 4.30 -35.29
N ALA A 483 10.52 4.18 -34.13
CA ALA A 483 11.21 4.10 -32.84
C ALA A 483 12.09 2.84 -32.76
N ALA A 484 11.55 1.69 -33.19
CA ALA A 484 12.29 0.42 -33.20
C ALA A 484 13.53 0.45 -34.11
N LYS A 485 13.39 0.92 -35.37
CA LYS A 485 14.51 1.05 -36.31
C LYS A 485 15.59 2.01 -35.81
N SER A 486 15.22 2.95 -34.95
CA SER A 486 16.12 3.92 -34.35
C SER A 486 16.74 3.44 -33.03
N GLY A 487 16.41 2.22 -32.57
CA GLY A 487 16.87 1.67 -31.29
C GLY A 487 16.36 2.45 -30.07
N MET A 488 15.23 3.16 -30.20
CA MET A 488 14.61 3.88 -29.08
C MET A 488 13.79 2.96 -28.17
N ILE A 489 13.42 1.79 -28.70
CA ILE A 489 12.83 0.66 -27.99
C ILE A 489 13.58 -0.61 -28.42
N ASP A 490 13.54 -1.65 -27.60
CA ASP A 490 14.30 -2.88 -27.81
C ASP A 490 13.66 -3.79 -28.85
N ASP A 491 12.32 -3.89 -28.86
CA ASP A 491 11.59 -4.73 -29.81
C ASP A 491 10.11 -4.30 -29.99
N VAL A 492 9.53 -4.69 -31.12
CA VAL A 492 8.08 -4.70 -31.37
C VAL A 492 7.61 -6.15 -31.31
N ILE A 493 6.93 -6.52 -30.23
CA ILE A 493 6.60 -7.91 -29.92
C ILE A 493 5.18 -8.28 -30.35
N ASP A 494 4.94 -9.57 -30.58
CA ASP A 494 3.57 -10.11 -30.66
C ASP A 494 2.89 -9.96 -29.29
N PRO A 495 1.71 -9.31 -29.19
CA PRO A 495 0.99 -9.15 -27.92
C PRO A 495 0.84 -10.45 -27.13
N ARG A 496 0.65 -11.59 -27.81
CA ARG A 496 0.49 -12.91 -27.19
C ARG A 496 1.71 -13.34 -26.39
N GLN A 497 2.90 -12.87 -26.75
CA GLN A 497 4.18 -13.22 -26.13
C GLN A 497 4.56 -12.31 -24.97
N THR A 498 3.70 -11.34 -24.60
CA THR A 498 4.02 -10.34 -23.57
C THR A 498 4.48 -10.98 -22.25
N ARG A 499 3.80 -12.05 -21.79
CA ARG A 499 4.17 -12.77 -20.56
C ARG A 499 5.60 -13.31 -20.63
N GLU A 500 5.93 -14.03 -21.70
CA GLU A 500 7.25 -14.63 -21.89
C GLU A 500 8.35 -13.56 -21.89
N VAL A 501 8.12 -12.46 -22.62
CA VAL A 501 9.06 -11.34 -22.72
C VAL A 501 9.30 -10.70 -21.36
N VAL A 502 8.23 -10.47 -20.58
CA VAL A 502 8.33 -9.89 -19.23
C VAL A 502 9.07 -10.83 -18.28
N CYS A 503 8.72 -12.12 -18.25
CA CYS A 503 9.38 -13.12 -17.42
C CYS A 503 10.88 -13.21 -17.71
N ARG A 504 11.27 -13.32 -18.99
CA ARG A 504 12.68 -13.37 -19.41
C ARG A 504 13.42 -12.06 -19.13
N GLY A 505 12.75 -10.92 -19.28
CA GLY A 505 13.31 -9.62 -18.93
C GLY A 505 13.65 -9.53 -17.43
N PHE A 506 12.76 -10.01 -16.56
CA PHE A 506 13.01 -10.00 -15.11
C PHE A 506 14.04 -11.05 -14.70
N GLU A 507 14.11 -12.19 -15.40
CA GLU A 507 15.19 -13.16 -15.23
C GLU A 507 16.55 -12.52 -15.52
N MET A 508 16.68 -11.85 -16.66
CA MET A 508 17.90 -11.14 -17.07
C MET A 508 18.27 -10.01 -16.09
N ALA A 509 17.30 -9.23 -15.64
CA ALA A 509 17.52 -8.12 -14.72
C ALA A 509 17.65 -8.53 -13.24
N SER A 510 17.53 -9.82 -12.90
CA SER A 510 17.49 -10.30 -11.51
C SER A 510 18.76 -10.00 -10.69
N THR A 511 19.90 -9.80 -11.36
CA THR A 511 21.18 -9.43 -10.73
C THR A 511 21.51 -7.94 -10.87
N LYS A 512 20.56 -7.10 -11.29
CA LYS A 512 20.76 -5.66 -11.48
C LYS A 512 21.30 -5.01 -10.20
N ARG A 513 22.35 -4.21 -10.36
CA ARG A 513 22.89 -3.32 -9.32
C ARG A 513 23.14 -1.96 -9.94
N VAL A 514 22.54 -0.94 -9.35
CA VAL A 514 22.70 0.45 -9.79
C VAL A 514 23.12 1.28 -8.59
N GLU A 515 24.27 1.93 -8.70
CA GLU A 515 24.75 2.86 -7.68
C GLU A 515 24.28 4.28 -8.02
N ARG A 516 23.82 5.01 -7.00
CA ARG A 516 23.49 6.44 -7.10
C ARG A 516 24.50 7.26 -6.29
N PRO A 517 24.74 8.53 -6.64
CA PRO A 517 25.61 9.39 -5.84
C PRO A 517 25.20 9.44 -4.37
N TRP A 518 26.19 9.35 -3.48
CA TRP A 518 25.93 9.41 -2.04
C TRP A 518 25.30 10.74 -1.63
N LYS A 519 24.25 10.68 -0.81
CA LYS A 519 23.54 11.81 -0.23
C LYS A 519 22.86 11.36 1.06
N ARG A 520 22.61 12.30 1.99
CA ARG A 520 21.84 11.99 3.23
C ARG A 520 20.42 11.51 2.89
N GLN A 521 19.77 12.22 1.97
CA GLN A 521 18.50 11.86 1.34
C GLN A 521 18.33 12.73 0.10
N GLY A 522 17.42 12.34 -0.80
CA GLY A 522 17.00 13.25 -1.87
C GLY A 522 15.98 14.29 -1.36
N VAL A 523 15.78 15.34 -2.14
CA VAL A 523 14.74 16.35 -1.89
C VAL A 523 13.58 16.04 -2.83
N VAL A 524 12.60 15.29 -2.31
CA VAL A 524 11.43 14.88 -3.10
C VAL A 524 10.51 16.09 -3.34
N PRO A 525 9.93 16.26 -4.54
CA PRO A 525 8.91 17.29 -4.79
C PRO A 525 7.69 17.15 -3.87
N VAL A 526 7.07 18.29 -3.50
CA VAL A 526 5.95 18.37 -2.53
C VAL A 526 4.57 18.30 -3.15
#